data_AF-A0A2P8D5E7-F1
#
_entry.id   AF-A0A2P8D5E7-F1
#
_cell.length_a   1.000
_cell.length_b   1.000
_cell.length_c   1.000
_cell.angle_alpha   90.00
_cell.angle_beta   90.00
_cell.angle_gamma   90.00
#
_symmetry.space_group_name_H-M   'P 1'
#
loop_
_entity.id
_entity.type
_entity.pdbx_description
1 polymer ?
#
loop_
_entity_poly.entity_id
_entity_poly.type
_entity_poly.pdbx_seq_one_letter_code
_entity_poly.pdbx_strand_id
1 'polypeptide(L)' 'MKRTVIVTAILAATGLLGASCNKDYDCVCRVNGTETNRYSVREKTKNAAEDECNKKQSSLGVTYQCAIE' A
#
# COMPACT_ATOMS: atom_id res chain seq x y z
N MET A 1 -27.52 40.78 -36.24
CA MET A 1 -26.24 40.90 -35.50
C MET A 1 -25.91 39.53 -34.92
N LYS A 2 -24.74 39.02 -35.29
CA LYS A 2 -24.20 37.70 -34.95
C LYS A 2 -23.80 37.69 -33.48
N ARG A 3 -24.24 36.74 -32.65
CA ARG A 3 -23.48 36.25 -31.48
C ARG A 3 -23.85 34.79 -31.18
N THR A 4 -23.29 33.89 -31.97
CA THR A 4 -22.88 32.57 -31.51
C THR A 4 -21.96 32.72 -30.30
N VAL A 5 -22.32 32.12 -29.17
CA VAL A 5 -21.31 31.69 -28.18
C VAL A 5 -21.72 30.32 -27.67
N ILE A 6 -21.28 29.30 -28.41
CA ILE A 6 -21.11 27.94 -27.93
C ILE A 6 -19.96 28.01 -26.92
N VAL A 7 -20.21 27.73 -25.64
CA VAL A 7 -19.14 27.45 -24.67
C VAL A 7 -19.29 26.02 -24.21
N THR A 8 -18.69 25.13 -24.99
CA THR A 8 -18.39 23.76 -24.59
C THR A 8 -17.34 23.84 -23.48
N ALA A 9 -17.77 23.76 -22.22
CA ALA A 9 -16.85 23.57 -21.11
C ALA A 9 -16.50 22.09 -21.00
N ILE A 10 -15.48 21.69 -21.74
CA ILE A 10 -14.76 20.43 -21.56
C ILE A 10 -14.10 20.51 -20.17
N LEU A 11 -14.75 19.94 -19.16
CA LEU A 11 -14.12 19.66 -17.87
C LEU A 11 -13.17 18.48 -18.05
N ALA A 12 -12.01 18.77 -18.65
CA ALA A 12 -10.82 17.96 -18.49
C ALA A 12 -10.35 18.12 -17.03
N ALA A 13 -10.72 17.16 -16.19
CA ALA A 13 -9.99 16.86 -14.96
C ALA A 13 -9.31 15.49 -15.12
N THR A 14 -8.44 15.37 -16.11
CA THR A 14 -7.26 14.51 -16.02
C THR A 14 -6.40 15.07 -14.89
N GLY A 15 -6.66 14.60 -13.66
CA GLY A 15 -6.09 15.24 -12.48
C GLY A 15 -6.21 14.43 -11.19
N LEU A 16 -6.48 13.13 -11.25
CA LEU A 16 -5.98 12.23 -10.21
C LEU A 16 -4.57 11.83 -10.62
N LEU A 17 -3.68 12.81 -10.53
CA LEU A 17 -2.28 12.60 -10.20
C LEU A 17 -2.26 11.48 -9.17
N GLY A 18 -1.51 10.43 -9.46
CA GLY A 18 -1.38 9.27 -8.59
C GLY A 18 -1.09 9.71 -7.17
N ALA A 19 -2.15 9.84 -6.37
CA ALA A 19 -2.09 9.48 -4.99
C ALA A 19 -1.53 8.08 -5.06
N SER A 20 -0.23 7.95 -4.80
CA SER A 20 0.36 6.70 -4.38
C SER A 20 -0.44 6.34 -3.15
N CYS A 21 -1.58 5.67 -3.36
CA CYS A 21 -2.43 5.05 -2.36
C CYS A 21 -1.62 3.87 -1.81
N ASN A 22 -0.44 4.18 -1.30
CA ASN A 22 0.31 3.26 -0.51
C ASN A 22 -0.40 3.31 0.83
N LYS A 23 -1.02 2.18 1.17
CA LYS A 23 -1.54 1.94 2.48
C LYS A 23 -0.37 1.52 3.34
N ASP A 24 -0.27 2.12 4.51
CA ASP A 24 0.65 1.66 5.54
C ASP A 24 0.02 0.40 6.17
N TYR A 25 0.75 -0.71 6.12
CA TYR A 25 0.37 -1.99 6.68
C TYR A 25 1.36 -2.35 7.78
N ASP A 26 0.88 -2.74 8.96
CA ASP A 26 1.77 -3.16 10.04
C ASP A 26 2.06 -4.64 9.94
N CYS A 27 3.34 -4.96 9.76
CA CYS A 27 3.86 -6.31 9.74
C CYS A 27 4.32 -6.71 11.14
N VAL A 28 3.66 -7.70 11.72
CA VAL A 28 3.96 -8.22 13.04
C VAL A 28 4.57 -9.61 12.89
N CYS A 29 5.83 -9.75 13.30
CA CYS A 29 6.54 -11.02 13.35
C CYS A 29 6.52 -11.60 14.76
N ARG A 30 6.01 -12.81 14.88
CA ARG A 30 5.92 -13.58 16.12
C ARG A 30 6.83 -14.79 16.09
N VAL A 31 7.47 -15.10 17.21
CA VAL A 31 8.21 -16.36 17.43
C VAL A 31 7.60 -17.05 18.63
N ASN A 32 7.16 -18.31 18.46
CA ASN A 32 6.44 -19.05 19.52
C ASN A 32 5.25 -18.28 20.11
N GLY A 33 4.53 -17.50 19.28
CA GLY A 33 3.37 -16.70 19.72
C GLY A 33 3.71 -15.36 20.39
N THR A 34 4.99 -15.07 20.65
CA THR A 34 5.44 -13.79 21.20
C THR A 34 5.82 -12.84 20.07
N GLU A 35 5.29 -11.61 20.07
CA GLU A 35 5.70 -10.55 19.15
C GLU A 35 7.19 -10.23 19.37
N THR A 36 8.01 -10.47 18.35
CA THR A 36 9.46 -10.19 18.40
C THR A 36 9.82 -8.94 17.63
N ASN A 37 9.04 -8.61 16.59
CA ASN A 37 9.32 -7.49 15.72
C ASN A 37 8.02 -6.96 15.11
N ARG A 38 7.93 -5.64 14.98
CA ARG A 38 6.82 -4.94 14.32
C ARG A 38 7.43 -3.84 13.45
N TYR A 39 7.03 -3.80 12.19
CA TYR A 39 7.46 -2.76 11.25
C TYR A 39 6.34 -2.44 10.28
N SER A 40 6.24 -1.19 9.87
CA SER A 40 5.23 -0.74 8.92
C SER A 40 5.78 -0.83 7.50
N VAL A 41 5.00 -1.39 6.58
CA VAL A 41 5.31 -1.54 5.16
C VAL A 41 4.32 -0.70 4.36
N ARG A 42 4.84 0.15 3.48
CA ARG A 42 4.04 1.12 2.73
C ARG A 42 3.81 0.64 1.31
N GLU A 43 2.74 -0.11 1.09
CA GLU A 43 2.47 -0.80 -0.19
C GLU A 43 1.10 -0.47 -0.78
N LYS A 44 0.97 -0.67 -2.10
CA LYS A 44 -0.28 -0.39 -2.82
C LYS A 44 -1.38 -1.42 -2.53
N THR A 45 -1.01 -2.66 -2.22
CA THR A 45 -1.94 -3.77 -1.98
C THR A 45 -1.53 -4.57 -0.75
N LYS A 46 -2.51 -5.19 -0.09
CA LYS A 46 -2.25 -6.08 1.05
C LYS A 46 -1.31 -7.22 0.67
N ASN A 47 -1.49 -7.81 -0.52
CA ASN A 47 -0.63 -8.87 -1.03
C ASN A 47 0.84 -8.43 -1.15
N ALA A 48 1.10 -7.23 -1.67
CA ALA A 48 2.47 -6.72 -1.79
C ALA A 48 3.12 -6.50 -0.41
N ALA A 49 2.36 -5.94 0.54
CA ALA A 49 2.81 -5.84 1.93
C ALA A 49 3.05 -7.21 2.56
N GLU A 50 2.24 -8.22 2.22
CA GLU A 50 2.34 -9.56 2.78
C GLU A 50 3.57 -10.28 2.25
N ASP A 51 3.87 -10.13 0.96
CA ASP A 51 5.13 -10.57 0.34
C ASP A 51 6.35 -9.94 1.02
N GLU A 52 6.33 -8.62 1.26
CA GLU A 52 7.38 -7.92 2.00
C GLU A 52 7.48 -8.37 3.47
N CYS A 53 6.34 -8.72 4.08
CA CYS A 53 6.28 -9.36 5.40
C CYS A 53 6.99 -10.72 5.41
N ASN A 54 6.61 -11.56 4.45
CA ASN A 54 7.02 -12.95 4.33
C ASN A 54 8.50 -13.10 3.95
N LYS A 55 9.08 -12.12 3.25
CA LYS A 55 10.53 -12.09 2.98
C LYS A 55 11.37 -12.10 4.25
N LYS A 56 10.86 -11.55 5.36
CA LYS A 56 11.56 -11.58 6.66
C LYS A 56 11.25 -12.81 7.50
N GLN A 57 10.31 -13.64 7.07
CA GLN A 57 9.86 -14.83 7.78
C GLN A 57 10.96 -15.90 7.91
N SER A 58 11.88 -15.95 6.94
CA SER A 58 12.96 -16.94 6.87
C SER A 58 14.33 -16.26 6.94
N SER A 59 14.66 -15.70 8.11
CA SER A 59 16.00 -15.20 8.40
C SER A 59 16.59 -15.98 9.57
N LEU A 60 17.88 -16.34 9.45
CA LEU A 60 18.70 -16.89 10.54
C LEU A 60 18.25 -18.25 11.12
N GLY A 61 17.54 -19.09 10.34
CA GLY A 61 17.20 -20.46 10.76
C GLY A 61 16.12 -20.55 11.84
N VAL A 62 15.45 -19.44 12.15
CA VAL A 62 14.31 -19.39 13.08
C VAL A 62 13.05 -19.16 12.24
N THR A 63 12.00 -19.95 12.48
CA THR A 63 10.71 -19.76 11.82
C THR A 63 9.96 -18.62 12.49
N TYR A 64 10.13 -17.41 11.97
CA TYR A 64 9.25 -16.29 12.34
C TYR A 64 7.88 -16.54 11.70
N GLN A 65 6.80 -16.10 12.34
CA GLN A 65 5.48 -16.02 11.73
C GLN A 65 5.18 -14.53 11.56
N CYS A 66 5.44 -14.00 10.36
CA CYS A 66 5.18 -12.62 10.04
C CYS A 66 3.84 -12.51 9.32
N ALA A 67 2.94 -11.67 9.82
CA ALA A 67 1.64 -11.42 9.20
C ALA A 67 1.30 -9.94 9.29
N ILE A 68 0.49 -9.48 8.34
CA ILE A 68 -0.11 -8.14 8.42
C ILE A 68 -1.23 -8.17 9.46
N GLU A 69 -1.21 -7.21 10.38
CA GLU A 69 -2.25 -6.97 11.39
C GLU A 69 -2.98 -5.64 11.16
#